data_AF-A0A2V5NMM2-F1
#
_entry.id   AF-A0A2V5NMM2-F1
#
_cell.length_a   1.000
_cell.length_b   1.000
_cell.length_c   1.000
_cell.angle_alpha   90.00
_cell.angle_beta   90.00
_cell.angle_gamma   90.00
#
_symmetry.space_group_name_H-M   'P 1'
#
loop_
_entity.id
_entity.type
_entity.pdbx_description
1 polymer ?
#
loop_
_entity_poly.entity_id
_entity_poly.type
_entity_poly.pdbx_seq_one_letter_code
_entity_poly.pdbx_strand_id
1 'polypeptide(L)'
;MASDERKHAIARVIGLGLVLIALFLAMRFLPVQQWLRNFNDWVGQIGTAGIFIFIAVYAVATVLMAPGSILTIGAGFAFGLWKGFLAVSAGATFGASLAFLVARFIARDKIEAIAKRNETFRKI
;
A
#
# COMPACT_ATOMS: atom_id res chain seq x y z
N MET A 1 -22.69 19.44 -21.86
CA MET A 1 -21.58 19.79 -20.95
C MET A 1 -21.59 18.98 -19.65
N ALA A 2 -22.69 18.89 -18.89
CA ALA A 2 -22.75 18.08 -17.65
C ALA A 2 -22.57 16.54 -17.85
N SER A 3 -22.80 16.04 -19.08
CA SER A 3 -22.68 14.61 -19.42
C SER A 3 -21.23 14.11 -19.53
N ASP A 4 -20.28 14.93 -19.98
CA ASP A 4 -18.88 14.52 -20.14
C ASP A 4 -18.15 14.41 -18.79
N GLU A 5 -18.37 15.35 -17.86
CA GLU A 5 -17.79 15.25 -16.52
C GLU A 5 -18.24 13.99 -15.77
N ARG A 6 -19.49 13.55 -15.98
CA ARG A 6 -20.02 12.32 -15.38
C ARG A 6 -19.36 11.07 -15.97
N LYS A 7 -19.10 11.05 -17.29
CA LYS A 7 -18.40 9.93 -17.96
C LYS A 7 -16.96 9.77 -17.46
N HIS A 8 -16.22 10.87 -17.30
CA HIS A 8 -14.84 10.81 -16.79
C HIS A 8 -14.77 10.41 -15.31
N ALA A 9 -15.73 10.83 -14.48
CA ALA A 9 -15.82 10.40 -13.09
C ALA A 9 -16.11 8.89 -12.99
N ILE A 10 -17.07 8.39 -13.77
CA ILE A 10 -17.39 6.97 -13.86
C ILE A 10 -16.18 6.16 -14.37
N ALA A 11 -15.49 6.63 -15.41
CA ALA A 11 -14.29 5.96 -15.93
C ALA A 11 -13.16 5.86 -14.89
N ARG A 12 -12.98 6.86 -14.04
CA ARG A 12 -11.97 6.82 -12.95
C ARG A 12 -12.35 5.84 -11.86
N VAL A 13 -13.62 5.82 -11.44
CA VAL A 13 -14.11 4.86 -10.43
C VAL A 13 -14.02 3.44 -10.97
N ILE A 14 -14.37 3.23 -12.25
CA ILE A 14 -14.18 1.96 -12.94
C ILE A 14 -12.69 1.59 -12.99
N GLY A 15 -11.80 2.52 -13.33
CA GLY A 15 -10.36 2.28 -13.35
C GLY A 15 -9.80 1.88 -11.98
N LEU A 16 -10.21 2.56 -10.91
CA LEU A 16 -9.81 2.25 -9.54
C LEU A 16 -10.38 0.88 -9.11
N GLY A 17 -11.64 0.60 -9.44
CA GLY A 17 -12.25 -0.70 -9.25
C GLY A 17 -11.51 -1.81 -10.00
N LEU A 18 -11.12 -1.58 -11.25
CA LEU A 18 -10.34 -2.52 -12.06
C LEU A 18 -8.95 -2.78 -11.46
N VAL A 19 -8.27 -1.75 -10.93
CA VAL A 19 -6.98 -1.92 -10.24
C VAL A 19 -7.17 -2.76 -8.98
N LEU A 20 -8.19 -2.49 -8.16
CA LEU A 20 -8.49 -3.28 -6.96
C LEU A 20 -8.85 -4.72 -7.31
N ILE A 21 -9.64 -4.94 -8.37
CA ILE A 21 -9.99 -6.27 -8.87
C ILE A 21 -8.73 -6.98 -9.40
N ALA A 22 -7.88 -6.29 -10.15
CA ALA A 22 -6.63 -6.87 -10.67
C ALA A 22 -5.70 -7.27 -9.52
N LEU A 23 -5.56 -6.43 -8.48
CA LEU A 23 -4.82 -6.75 -7.27
C LEU A 23 -5.44 -7.93 -6.52
N PHE A 24 -6.77 -7.97 -6.40
CA PHE A 24 -7.48 -9.07 -5.77
C PHE A 24 -7.31 -10.39 -6.52
N LEU A 25 -7.46 -10.38 -7.84
CA LEU A 25 -7.24 -11.54 -8.71
C LEU A 25 -5.78 -11.98 -8.65
N ALA A 26 -4.83 -11.04 -8.70
CA ALA A 26 -3.41 -11.35 -8.54
C ALA A 26 -3.16 -12.03 -7.18
N MET A 27 -3.75 -11.52 -6.10
CA MET A 27 -3.66 -12.16 -4.77
C MET A 27 -4.31 -13.55 -4.70
N ARG A 28 -5.33 -13.81 -5.52
CA ARG A 28 -6.02 -15.12 -5.57
C ARG A 28 -5.30 -16.14 -6.44
N PHE A 29 -4.74 -15.72 -7.57
CA PHE A 29 -4.09 -16.60 -8.54
C PHE A 29 -2.60 -16.79 -8.29
N LEU A 30 -1.90 -15.76 -7.80
CA LEU A 30 -0.50 -15.90 -7.42
C LEU A 30 -0.41 -16.47 -6.00
N PRO A 31 0.55 -17.36 -5.71
CA PRO A 31 0.77 -17.90 -4.37
C PRO A 31 1.48 -16.88 -3.47
N VAL A 32 0.97 -15.64 -3.41
CA VAL A 32 1.54 -14.51 -2.66
C VAL A 32 1.74 -14.87 -1.21
N GLN A 33 0.80 -15.60 -0.61
CA GLN A 33 0.94 -16.05 0.78
C GLN A 33 2.17 -16.95 0.99
N GLN A 34 2.45 -17.84 0.04
CA GLN A 34 3.60 -18.73 0.12
C GLN A 34 4.90 -17.97 -0.12
N TRP A 35 4.91 -17.02 -1.05
CA TRP A 35 6.06 -16.14 -1.27
C TRP A 35 6.38 -15.28 -0.05
N LEU A 36 5.36 -14.69 0.60
CA LEU A 36 5.54 -13.90 1.80
C LEU A 36 6.02 -14.75 2.99
N ARG A 37 5.57 -16.02 3.10
CA ARG A 37 6.10 -16.96 4.09
C ARG A 37 7.57 -17.28 3.83
N ASN A 38 7.89 -17.73 2.62
CA ASN A 38 9.26 -18.03 2.22
C ASN A 38 10.19 -16.82 2.39
N PHE A 39 9.69 -15.62 2.10
CA PHE A 39 10.43 -14.38 2.33
C PHE A 39 10.70 -14.15 3.82
N ASN A 40 9.71 -14.29 4.71
CA ASN A 40 9.92 -14.13 6.15
C ASN A 40 10.94 -15.14 6.68
N ASP A 41 10.85 -16.40 6.25
CA ASP A 41 11.78 -17.45 6.67
C ASP A 41 13.21 -17.14 6.20
N TRP A 42 13.36 -16.77 4.93
CA TRP A 42 14.65 -16.39 4.35
C TRP A 42 15.26 -15.17 5.03
N VAL A 43 14.45 -14.13 5.25
CA VAL A 43 14.93 -12.88 5.83
C VAL A 43 15.31 -13.06 7.31
N GLY A 44 14.67 -13.99 8.02
CA GLY A 44 15.04 -14.40 9.37
C GLY A 44 16.40 -15.08 9.43
N GLN A 45 16.76 -15.88 8.41
CA GLN A 45 18.06 -16.56 8.35
C GLN A 45 19.23 -15.61 8.10
N ILE A 46 19.00 -14.46 7.45
CA ILE A 46 20.03 -13.45 7.17
C ILE A 46 20.42 -12.64 8.42
N GLY A 47 19.60 -12.68 9.48
CA GLY A 47 19.85 -11.94 10.72
C GLY A 47 19.62 -10.44 10.57
N THR A 48 20.52 -9.60 11.09
CA THR A 48 20.30 -8.14 11.21
C THR A 48 20.14 -7.44 9.86
N ALA A 49 20.86 -7.86 8.81
CA ALA A 49 20.70 -7.29 7.48
C ALA A 49 19.29 -7.57 6.91
N GLY A 50 18.67 -8.68 7.33
CA GLY A 50 17.31 -9.03 6.98
C GLY A 50 16.27 -8.01 7.47
N ILE A 51 16.52 -7.33 8.58
CA ILE A 51 15.61 -6.31 9.13
C ILE A 51 15.45 -5.14 8.15
N PHE A 52 16.54 -4.66 7.57
CA PHE A 52 16.48 -3.55 6.60
C PHE A 52 15.77 -3.95 5.31
N ILE A 53 16.00 -5.17 4.82
CA ILE A 53 15.30 -5.72 3.65
C ILE A 53 13.81 -5.86 3.95
N PHE A 54 13.47 -6.37 5.14
CA PHE A 54 12.08 -6.50 5.58
C PHE A 54 11.37 -5.14 5.62
N ILE A 55 12.00 -4.10 6.19
CA ILE A 55 11.44 -2.74 6.24
C ILE A 55 11.12 -2.23 4.82
N ALA A 56 12.04 -2.38 3.88
CA ALA A 56 11.85 -1.93 2.50
C ALA A 56 10.69 -2.69 1.82
N VAL A 57 10.67 -4.02 1.95
CA VAL A 57 9.59 -4.85 1.38
C VAL A 57 8.24 -4.54 2.03
N TYR A 58 8.19 -4.35 3.35
CA TYR A 58 6.98 -3.97 4.06
C TYR A 58 6.45 -2.61 3.60
N ALA A 59 7.34 -1.63 3.38
CA ALA A 59 6.95 -0.31 2.89
C ALA A 59 6.33 -0.40 1.49
N VAL A 60 6.94 -1.17 0.57
CA VAL A 60 6.38 -1.42 -0.78
C VAL A 60 5.05 -2.16 -0.70
N ALA A 61 4.97 -3.21 0.13
CA ALA A 61 3.73 -3.95 0.35
C ALA A 61 2.60 -3.05 0.86
N THR A 62 2.92 -2.09 1.74
CA THR A 62 1.97 -1.09 2.25
C THR A 62 1.46 -0.18 1.14
N VAL A 63 2.34 0.33 0.28
CA VAL A 63 1.97 1.17 -0.87
C VAL A 63 1.09 0.41 -1.86
N LEU A 64 1.37 -0.89 -2.06
CA LEU A 64 0.59 -1.78 -2.93
C LEU A 64 -0.69 -2.32 -2.28
N MET A 65 -1.01 -1.93 -1.05
CA MET A 65 -2.15 -2.45 -0.28
C MET A 65 -2.16 -3.98 -0.16
N ALA A 66 -0.98 -4.60 -0.12
CA ALA A 66 -0.85 -6.03 0.07
C ALA A 66 -1.23 -6.44 1.52
N PRO A 67 -1.65 -7.70 1.74
CA PRO A 67 -2.03 -8.18 3.07
C PRO A 67 -0.81 -8.21 4.01
N GLY A 68 -0.69 -7.18 4.85
CA GLY A 68 0.42 -7.00 5.78
C GLY A 68 0.45 -8.00 6.93
N SER A 69 -0.65 -8.72 7.21
CA SER A 69 -0.75 -9.65 8.34
C SER A 69 0.33 -10.73 8.33
N ILE A 70 0.62 -11.32 7.15
CA ILE A 70 1.65 -12.37 7.02
C ILE A 70 3.04 -11.80 7.30
N LEU A 71 3.34 -10.59 6.82
CA LEU A 71 4.61 -9.92 7.06
C LEU A 71 4.75 -9.52 8.54
N THR A 72 3.71 -8.97 9.15
CA THR A 72 3.73 -8.56 10.56
C THR A 72 3.90 -9.75 11.51
N ILE A 73 3.14 -10.82 11.31
CA ILE A 73 3.26 -12.04 12.11
C ILE A 73 4.61 -12.71 11.84
N GLY A 74 4.98 -12.82 10.55
CA GLY A 74 6.25 -13.41 10.13
C GLY A 74 7.47 -12.70 10.69
N ALA A 75 7.46 -11.37 10.82
CA ALA A 75 8.54 -10.61 11.45
C ALA A 75 8.72 -10.96 12.94
N GLY A 76 7.61 -11.17 13.66
CA GLY A 76 7.65 -11.60 15.06
C GLY A 76 8.30 -12.97 15.22
N PHE A 77 8.02 -13.90 14.30
CA PHE A 77 8.66 -15.22 14.26
C PHE A 77 10.12 -15.16 13.79
N ALA A 78 10.42 -14.39 12.75
CA ALA A 78 11.74 -14.34 12.11
C ALA A 78 12.78 -13.58 12.96
N PHE A 79 12.39 -12.49 13.60
CA PHE A 79 13.33 -11.60 14.31
C PHE A 79 13.10 -11.53 15.83
N GLY A 80 12.03 -12.15 16.32
CA GLY A 80 11.56 -12.01 17.70
C GLY A 80 10.69 -10.78 17.90
N LEU A 81 10.01 -10.70 19.05
CA LEU A 81 8.99 -9.69 19.33
C LEU A 81 9.51 -8.25 19.20
N TRP A 82 10.60 -7.90 19.88
CA TRP A 82 11.09 -6.52 19.92
C TRP A 82 11.66 -6.05 18.59
N LYS A 83 12.53 -6.84 17.95
CA LYS A 83 13.14 -6.47 16.66
C LYS A 83 12.09 -6.50 15.55
N GLY A 84 11.21 -7.50 15.53
CA GLY A 84 10.10 -7.59 14.59
C GLY A 84 9.14 -6.41 14.75
N PHE A 85 8.77 -6.03 15.97
CA PHE A 85 7.93 -4.85 16.24
C PHE A 85 8.55 -3.55 15.71
N LEU A 86 9.83 -3.32 15.97
CA LEU A 86 10.54 -2.13 15.48
C LEU A 86 10.61 -2.13 13.94
N ALA A 87 10.91 -3.29 13.34
CA ALA A 87 10.97 -3.44 11.89
C ALA A 87 9.62 -3.17 11.22
N VAL A 88 8.54 -3.77 11.75
CA VAL A 88 7.17 -3.55 11.25
C VAL A 88 6.76 -2.10 11.44
N SER A 89 7.01 -1.49 12.60
CA SER A 89 6.64 -0.09 12.86
C SER A 89 7.36 0.87 11.94
N ALA A 90 8.67 0.67 11.73
CA ALA A 90 9.45 1.47 10.78
C ALA A 90 8.95 1.27 9.35
N GLY A 91 8.78 0.02 8.91
CA GLY A 91 8.27 -0.33 7.59
C GLY A 91 6.89 0.25 7.32
N ALA A 92 5.97 0.16 8.28
CA ALA A 92 4.62 0.72 8.18
C ALA A 92 4.64 2.25 8.09
N THR A 93 5.47 2.90 8.91
CA THR A 93 5.60 4.37 8.91
C THR A 93 6.17 4.86 7.58
N PHE A 94 7.23 4.20 7.07
CA PHE A 94 7.78 4.53 5.75
C PHE A 94 6.80 4.23 4.63
N GLY A 95 6.13 3.08 4.66
CA GLY A 95 5.11 2.70 3.69
C GLY A 95 3.95 3.69 3.64
N ALA A 96 3.42 4.08 4.80
CA ALA A 96 2.35 5.08 4.90
C ALA A 96 2.81 6.46 4.42
N SER A 97 4.04 6.86 4.76
CA SER A 97 4.63 8.11 4.26
C SER A 97 4.78 8.09 2.74
N LEU A 98 5.26 6.99 2.15
CA LEU A 98 5.36 6.83 0.70
C LEU A 98 3.98 6.85 0.04
N ALA A 99 3.00 6.13 0.59
CA ALA A 99 1.63 6.13 0.09
C ALA A 99 1.03 7.55 0.14
N PHE A 100 1.30 8.30 1.21
CA PHE A 100 0.91 9.69 1.33
C PHE A 100 1.58 10.57 0.27
N LEU A 101 2.89 10.42 0.02
CA LEU A 101 3.60 11.18 -1.01
C LEU A 101 3.07 10.84 -2.41
N VAL A 102 2.81 9.56 -2.69
CA VAL A 102 2.18 9.11 -3.94
C VAL A 102 0.82 9.79 -4.11
N ALA A 103 -0.04 9.77 -3.07
CA ALA A 103 -1.32 10.47 -3.09
C ALA A 103 -1.12 11.99 -3.29
N ARG A 104 -0.16 12.60 -2.58
CA ARG A 104 0.08 14.05 -2.60
C ARG A 104 0.67 14.55 -3.89
N PHE A 105 1.48 13.80 -4.61
CA PHE A 105 2.07 14.28 -5.86
C PHE A 105 1.30 13.83 -7.10
N ILE A 106 0.78 12.61 -7.10
CA ILE A 106 0.08 12.06 -8.27
C ILE A 106 -1.41 12.41 -8.24
N ALA A 107 -2.03 12.49 -7.06
CA ALA A 107 -3.47 12.76 -6.95
C ALA A 107 -3.80 14.24 -6.65
N ARG A 108 -2.83 15.10 -6.32
CA ARG A 108 -3.08 16.49 -5.90
C ARG A 108 -3.86 17.31 -6.93
N ASP A 109 -3.44 17.32 -8.18
CA ASP A 109 -4.15 18.12 -9.22
C ASP A 109 -5.59 17.64 -9.41
N LYS A 110 -5.81 16.32 -9.27
CA LYS A 110 -7.14 15.72 -9.33
C LYS A 110 -7.99 16.08 -8.11
N ILE A 111 -7.40 16.07 -6.91
CA ILE A 111 -8.08 16.44 -5.66
C ILE A 111 -8.41 17.94 -5.64
N GLU A 112 -7.49 18.80 -6.10
CA GLU A 112 -7.71 20.24 -6.18
C GLU A 112 -8.85 20.58 -7.17
N ALA A 113 -8.90 19.88 -8.32
CA ALA A 113 -10.02 20.01 -9.25
C ALA A 113 -11.36 19.56 -8.63
N ILE A 114 -11.36 18.51 -7.82
CA ILE A 114 -12.56 18.04 -7.09
C ILE A 114 -12.99 19.08 -6.05
N ALA A 115 -12.05 19.62 -5.28
CA ALA A 115 -12.32 20.60 -4.23
C ALA A 115 -12.90 21.91 -4.79
N LYS A 116 -12.35 22.45 -5.88
CA LYS A 116 -12.86 23.67 -6.54
C LYS A 116 -14.28 23.52 -7.08
N ARG A 117 -14.70 22.30 -7.38
CA ARG A 117 -16.02 21.99 -7.95
C ARG A 117 -17.11 21.81 -6.88
N ASN A 118 -16.75 21.77 -5.60
CA ASN A 118 -17.71 21.61 -4.50
C ASN A 118 -18.03 22.98 -3.87
N GLU A 119 -19.31 23.38 -3.88
CA GLU A 119 -19.77 24.66 -3.36
C GLU A 119 -19.49 24.85 -1.86
N THR A 120 -19.41 23.77 -1.09
CA THR A 120 -19.04 23.80 0.34
C THR A 120 -17.59 24.23 0.54
N PHE A 121 -16.67 23.82 -0.35
CA PHE A 121 -15.25 24.17 -0.28
C PHE A 121 -14.94 25.55 -0.89
N ARG A 122 -15.84 26.12 -1.71
CA ARG A 122 -15.69 27.49 -2.23
C ARG A 122 -15.94 28.59 -1.19
N LYS A 123 -16.53 28.24 -0.04
CA LYS A 123 -16.92 29.18 1.02
C LYS A 123 -15.91 29.27 2.18
N ILE A 124 -14.87 28.44 2.16
CA ILE A 124 -13.78 28.37 3.15
C ILE A 124 -12.52 28.92 2.50
#